data_AF-A0A3N5W3L0-F1
#
_entry.id   AF-A0A3N5W3L0-F1
#
_cell.length_a   1.000
_cell.length_b   1.000
_cell.length_c   1.000
_cell.angle_alpha   90.00
_cell.angle_beta   90.00
_cell.angle_gamma   90.00
#
_symmetry.space_group_name_H-M   'P 1'
#
loop_
_entity.id
_entity.type
_entity.pdbx_description
1 polymer ?
#
loop_
_entity_poly.entity_id
_entity_poly.type
_entity_poly.pdbx_seq_one_letter_code
_entity_poly.pdbx_strand_id
1 'polypeptide(L)'
;MLLTSSDYIQIIVAIIYAVALYYTVITFKRSKELDQIRVTETIFNDIRQLDRELSKLRSSSQDDQVRKELYSRILNTVDWLSFLINTKVITDRRMIAYMKPTLIQYYQDTFVQNMLADERYSNSYHQFKKLYQRMKRD
;
A
#
# COMPACT_ATOMS: atom_id res chain seq x y z
N MET A 1 13.66 -55.64 -10.88
CA MET A 1 13.65 -54.44 -11.75
C MET A 1 15.00 -53.76 -11.55
N LEU A 2 15.94 -53.93 -12.50
CA LEU A 2 17.27 -53.32 -12.45
C LEU A 2 17.12 -51.85 -12.88
N LEU A 3 17.35 -50.90 -11.98
CA LEU A 3 17.46 -49.49 -12.38
C LEU A 3 18.61 -49.38 -13.38
N THR A 4 18.30 -48.92 -14.59
CA THR A 4 19.32 -48.66 -15.61
C THR A 4 20.03 -47.34 -15.28
N SER A 5 21.27 -47.14 -15.76
CA SER A 5 21.98 -45.86 -15.56
C SER A 5 21.17 -44.64 -16.04
N SER A 6 20.28 -44.82 -17.00
CA SER A 6 19.32 -43.79 -17.47
C SER A 6 18.35 -43.36 -16.36
N ASP A 7 17.79 -44.31 -15.61
CA ASP A 7 16.83 -44.03 -14.53
C ASP A 7 17.50 -43.26 -13.39
N TYR A 8 18.75 -43.59 -13.07
CA TYR A 8 19.55 -42.88 -12.06
C TYR A 8 19.81 -41.41 -12.45
N ILE A 9 20.13 -41.17 -13.73
CA ILE A 9 20.32 -39.81 -14.26
C ILE A 9 19.00 -39.03 -14.19
N GLN A 10 17.87 -39.63 -14.56
CA GLN A 10 16.56 -38.98 -14.50
C GLN A 10 16.17 -38.60 -13.07
N ILE A 11 16.45 -39.45 -12.08
CA ILE A 11 16.19 -39.14 -10.67
C ILE A 11 17.02 -37.92 -10.21
N ILE A 12 18.31 -37.88 -10.56
CA ILE A 12 19.18 -36.73 -10.23
C ILE A 12 18.65 -35.46 -10.89
N VAL A 13 18.30 -35.52 -12.17
CA VAL A 13 17.76 -34.39 -12.92
C VAL A 13 16.44 -33.90 -12.30
N ALA A 14 15.55 -34.81 -11.90
CA ALA A 14 14.30 -34.46 -11.23
C ALA A 14 14.54 -33.74 -9.89
N ILE A 15 15.52 -34.18 -9.10
CA ILE A 15 15.91 -33.53 -7.84
C ILE A 15 16.44 -32.11 -8.10
N ILE A 16 17.30 -31.93 -9.10
CA ILE A 16 17.83 -30.61 -9.48
C ILE A 16 16.69 -29.66 -9.87
N TYR A 17 15.76 -30.12 -10.71
CA TYR A 17 14.60 -29.32 -11.09
C TYR A 17 13.69 -28.98 -9.91
N ALA A 18 13.46 -29.92 -8.99
CA ALA A 18 12.66 -29.67 -7.79
C ALA A 18 13.28 -28.56 -6.92
N VAL A 19 14.61 -28.60 -6.74
CA VAL A 19 15.35 -27.56 -6.00
C VAL A 19 15.27 -26.22 -6.73
N ALA A 20 15.44 -26.20 -8.05
CA ALA A 20 15.32 -24.98 -8.85
C ALA A 20 13.92 -24.35 -8.71
N LEU A 21 12.86 -25.13 -8.85
CA LEU A 21 11.47 -24.66 -8.67
C LEU A 21 11.23 -24.13 -7.25
N TYR A 22 11.78 -24.79 -6.23
CA TYR A 22 11.71 -24.33 -4.85
C TYR A 22 12.34 -22.93 -4.68
N TYR A 23 13.55 -22.72 -5.21
CA TYR A 23 14.21 -21.42 -5.19
C TYR A 23 13.49 -20.36 -6.03
N THR A 24 12.90 -20.74 -7.16
CA THR A 24 12.08 -19.85 -7.98
C THR A 24 10.86 -19.37 -7.18
N VAL A 25 10.15 -20.26 -6.49
CA VAL A 25 9.01 -19.89 -5.63
C VAL A 25 9.43 -18.94 -4.50
N ILE A 26 10.56 -19.21 -3.84
CA ILE A 26 11.10 -18.31 -2.80
C ILE A 26 11.45 -16.93 -3.38
N THR A 27 12.13 -16.91 -4.52
CA THR A 27 12.53 -15.67 -5.20
C THR A 27 11.31 -14.85 -5.61
N PHE A 28 10.27 -15.49 -6.15
CA PHE A 28 9.01 -14.82 -6.47
C PHE A 28 8.31 -14.26 -5.23
N LYS A 29 8.32 -14.97 -4.10
CA LYS A 29 7.76 -14.45 -2.83
C LYS A 29 8.53 -13.21 -2.36
N ARG A 30 9.86 -13.27 -2.32
CA ARG A 30 10.71 -12.13 -1.94
C ARG A 30 10.57 -10.95 -2.90
N SER A 31 10.48 -11.21 -4.21
CA SER A 31 10.25 -10.16 -5.21
C SER A 31 8.92 -9.45 -4.96
N LYS A 32 7.85 -10.19 -4.66
CA LYS A 32 6.55 -9.60 -4.30
C LYS A 32 6.60 -8.77 -3.03
N GLU A 33 7.35 -9.21 -2.01
CA GLU A 33 7.55 -8.44 -0.77
C GLU A 33 8.29 -7.12 -1.06
N LEU A 34 9.36 -7.17 -1.86
CA LEU A 34 10.11 -5.97 -2.27
C LEU A 34 9.27 -5.01 -3.12
N ASP A 35 8.45 -5.52 -4.04
CA ASP A 35 7.53 -4.70 -4.83
C ASP A 35 6.48 -4.01 -3.94
N GLN A 36 5.95 -4.71 -2.94
CA GLN A 36 5.03 -4.10 -1.95
C GLN A 36 5.72 -2.99 -1.15
N ILE A 37 6.97 -3.19 -0.73
CA ILE A 37 7.77 -2.17 -0.04
C ILE A 37 7.96 -0.94 -0.94
N ARG A 38 8.38 -1.16 -2.19
CA ARG A 38 8.65 -0.08 -3.15
C ARG A 38 7.41 0.77 -3.43
N VAL A 39 6.27 0.13 -3.72
CA VAL A 39 5.01 0.85 -3.99
C VAL A 39 4.59 1.68 -2.79
N THR A 40 4.71 1.13 -1.59
CA THR A 40 4.34 1.84 -0.36
C THR A 40 5.30 2.99 -0.06
N GLU A 41 6.61 2.80 -0.28
CA GLU A 41 7.61 3.86 -0.13
C GLU A 41 7.35 5.03 -1.08
N THR A 42 7.02 4.74 -2.35
CA THR A 42 6.61 5.78 -3.32
C THR A 42 5.39 6.56 -2.82
N ILE A 43 4.35 5.87 -2.36
CA ILE A 43 3.14 6.49 -1.82
C ILE A 43 3.45 7.39 -0.61
N PHE A 44 4.27 6.92 0.34
CA PHE A 44 4.64 7.74 1.49
C PHE A 44 5.51 8.94 1.13
N ASN A 45 6.40 8.80 0.15
CA ASN A 45 7.20 9.92 -0.33
C ASN A 45 6.32 10.97 -1.01
N ASP A 46 5.33 10.56 -1.80
CA ASP A 46 4.35 11.47 -2.41
C ASP A 46 3.55 12.22 -1.35
N ILE A 47 3.01 11.51 -0.34
CA ILE A 47 2.27 12.13 0.78
C ILE A 47 3.19 13.13 1.51
N ARG A 48 4.43 12.75 1.81
CA ARG A 48 5.40 13.61 2.51
C ARG A 48 5.78 14.83 1.69
N GLN A 49 5.87 14.71 0.37
CA GLN A 49 6.13 15.84 -0.51
C GLN A 49 4.94 16.81 -0.51
N LEU A 50 3.72 16.29 -0.63
CA LEU A 50 2.50 17.09 -0.59
C LEU A 50 2.32 17.79 0.77
N ASP A 51 2.61 17.10 1.89
CA ASP A 51 2.60 17.71 3.23
C ASP A 51 3.65 18.84 3.34
N ARG A 52 4.84 18.68 2.75
CA ARG A 52 5.85 19.74 2.69
C ARG A 52 5.39 20.92 1.87
N GLU A 53 4.76 20.70 0.72
CA GLU A 53 4.17 21.76 -0.10
C GLU A 53 3.07 22.50 0.67
N LEU A 54 2.23 21.77 1.39
CA LEU A 54 1.17 22.33 2.23
C LEU A 54 1.74 23.18 3.38
N SER A 55 2.84 22.75 4.01
CA SER A 55 3.51 23.49 5.09
C SER A 55 4.14 24.82 4.64
N LYS A 56 4.39 25.00 3.34
CA LYS A 56 4.96 26.24 2.78
C LYS A 56 3.91 27.32 2.47
N LEU A 57 2.63 26.95 2.43
CA LEU A 57 1.55 27.89 2.13
C LEU A 57 1.33 28.86 3.28
N ARG A 58 1.25 30.15 2.97
CA ARG A 58 0.88 31.18 3.95
C ARG A 58 -0.65 31.20 4.12
N SER A 59 -1.14 31.88 5.13
CA SER A 59 -2.58 32.05 5.39
C SER A 59 -3.17 33.20 4.56
N SER A 60 -3.00 33.17 3.23
CA SER A 60 -3.65 34.12 2.32
C SER A 60 -4.83 33.45 1.59
N SER A 61 -5.81 34.23 1.14
CA SER A 61 -6.99 33.69 0.46
C SER A 61 -6.68 32.98 -0.87
N GLN A 62 -5.55 33.31 -1.50
CA GLN A 62 -5.06 32.61 -2.71
C GLN A 62 -4.45 31.25 -2.34
N ASP A 63 -3.84 31.15 -1.16
CA ASP A 63 -3.28 29.90 -0.64
C ASP A 63 -4.38 28.91 -0.20
N ASP A 64 -5.58 29.37 0.14
CA ASP A 64 -6.69 28.51 0.57
C ASP A 64 -7.20 27.58 -0.54
N GLN A 65 -7.24 28.07 -1.80
CA GLN A 65 -7.63 27.24 -2.94
C GLN A 65 -6.56 26.19 -3.26
N VAL A 66 -5.28 26.60 -3.25
CA VAL A 66 -4.14 25.70 -3.45
C VAL A 66 -4.07 24.65 -2.33
N ARG A 67 -4.36 25.04 -1.08
CA ARG A 67 -4.41 24.14 0.07
C ARG A 67 -5.51 23.09 -0.07
N LYS A 68 -6.70 23.47 -0.52
CA LYS A 68 -7.78 22.51 -0.82
C LYS A 68 -7.39 21.52 -1.92
N GLU A 69 -6.72 21.99 -2.97
CA GLU A 69 -6.23 21.12 -4.03
C GLU A 69 -5.18 20.12 -3.53
N LEU A 70 -4.20 20.58 -2.74
CA LEU A 70 -3.20 19.71 -2.14
C LEU A 70 -3.82 18.68 -1.21
N TYR A 71 -4.79 19.06 -0.37
CA TYR A 71 -5.53 18.11 0.46
C TYR A 71 -6.29 17.08 -0.38
N SER A 72 -6.93 17.48 -1.48
CA SER A 72 -7.61 16.53 -2.38
C SER A 72 -6.64 15.52 -2.98
N ARG A 73 -5.45 15.96 -3.43
CA ARG A 73 -4.40 15.09 -3.97
C ARG A 73 -3.90 14.09 -2.93
N ILE A 74 -3.61 14.57 -1.73
CA ILE A 74 -3.22 13.75 -0.59
C ILE A 74 -4.28 12.67 -0.31
N LEU A 75 -5.54 13.07 -0.20
CA LEU A 75 -6.63 12.14 0.10
C LEU A 75 -6.81 11.10 -1.01
N ASN A 76 -6.56 11.49 -2.26
CA ASN A 76 -6.62 10.56 -3.40
C ASN A 76 -5.48 9.53 -3.34
N THR A 77 -4.28 9.97 -2.99
CA THR A 77 -3.12 9.09 -2.78
C THR A 77 -3.36 8.11 -1.63
N VAL A 78 -3.96 8.56 -0.53
CA VAL A 78 -4.33 7.72 0.61
C VAL A 78 -5.47 6.76 0.27
N ASP A 79 -6.44 7.18 -0.55
CA ASP A 79 -7.51 6.30 -1.04
C ASP A 79 -6.99 5.24 -2.00
N TRP A 80 -6.02 5.59 -2.85
CA TRP A 80 -5.31 4.63 -3.68
C TRP A 80 -4.54 3.60 -2.85
N LEU A 81 -3.79 4.03 -1.82
CA LEU A 81 -3.16 3.11 -0.88
C LEU A 81 -4.20 2.19 -0.22
N SER A 82 -5.34 2.76 0.16
CA SER A 82 -6.42 2.03 0.79
C SER A 82 -7.05 0.99 -0.14
N PHE A 83 -7.17 1.32 -1.42
CA PHE A 83 -7.55 0.38 -2.48
C PHE A 83 -6.56 -0.79 -2.56
N LEU A 84 -5.25 -0.52 -2.59
CA LEU A 84 -4.22 -1.58 -2.67
C LEU A 84 -4.26 -2.53 -1.45
N ILE A 85 -4.52 -1.99 -0.25
CA ILE A 85 -4.67 -2.80 0.97
C ILE A 85 -5.98 -3.59 0.93
N ASN A 86 -7.10 -2.96 0.55
CA ASN A 86 -8.42 -3.61 0.50
C ASN A 86 -8.46 -4.73 -0.57
N THR A 87 -7.76 -4.55 -1.69
CA THR A 87 -7.68 -5.53 -2.78
C THR A 87 -6.63 -6.62 -2.56
N LYS A 88 -5.92 -6.61 -1.42
CA LYS A 88 -4.85 -7.58 -1.11
C LYS A 88 -3.69 -7.53 -2.13
N VAL A 89 -3.43 -6.38 -2.73
CA VAL A 89 -2.17 -6.14 -3.45
C VAL A 89 -1.04 -5.95 -2.45
N ILE A 90 -1.31 -5.20 -1.37
CA ILE A 90 -0.47 -5.13 -0.18
C ILE A 90 -1.06 -6.10 0.86
N THR A 91 -0.30 -7.15 1.17
CA THR A 91 -0.76 -8.23 2.06
C THR A 91 0.07 -8.39 3.32
N ASP A 92 1.25 -7.78 3.37
CA ASP A 92 2.12 -7.86 4.53
C ASP A 92 1.43 -7.24 5.76
N ARG A 93 1.10 -8.10 6.73
CA ARG A 93 0.42 -7.69 7.97
C ARG A 93 1.29 -6.79 8.85
N ARG A 94 2.60 -7.00 8.88
CA ARG A 94 3.54 -6.18 9.67
C ARG A 94 3.58 -4.77 9.09
N MET A 95 3.60 -4.68 7.77
CA MET A 95 3.54 -3.40 7.06
C MET A 95 2.22 -2.67 7.32
N ILE A 96 1.08 -3.36 7.18
CA ILE A 96 -0.24 -2.77 7.46
C ILE A 96 -0.34 -2.32 8.93
N ALA A 97 0.15 -3.14 9.86
CA ALA A 97 0.17 -2.80 11.29
C ALA A 97 1.04 -1.56 11.58
N TYR A 98 2.18 -1.43 10.91
CA TYR A 98 3.04 -0.24 11.02
C TYR A 98 2.36 1.03 10.49
N MET A 99 1.63 0.93 9.37
CA MET A 99 0.93 2.08 8.77
C MET A 99 -0.37 2.45 9.49
N LYS A 100 -1.02 1.50 10.17
CA LYS A 100 -2.32 1.66 10.85
C LYS A 100 -2.44 2.94 11.68
N PRO A 101 -1.54 3.26 12.64
CA PRO A 101 -1.67 4.47 13.45
C PRO A 101 -1.65 5.74 12.60
N THR A 102 -0.74 5.83 11.63
CA THR A 102 -0.63 6.98 10.73
C THR A 102 -1.89 7.16 9.89
N LEU A 103 -2.44 6.07 9.33
CA LEU A 103 -3.66 6.12 8.52
C LEU A 103 -4.90 6.50 9.34
N ILE A 104 -4.99 6.02 10.58
CA ILE A 104 -6.06 6.41 11.52
C ILE A 104 -5.95 7.91 11.83
N GLN A 105 -4.74 8.39 12.14
CA GLN A 105 -4.51 9.79 12.43
C GLN A 105 -4.85 10.66 11.22
N TYR A 106 -4.41 10.28 10.02
CA TYR A 106 -4.70 11.00 8.79
C TYR A 106 -6.21 11.11 8.52
N TYR A 107 -6.96 10.06 8.85
CA TYR A 107 -8.42 10.08 8.74
C TYR A 107 -9.04 11.07 9.74
N GLN A 108 -8.58 11.08 10.99
CA GLN A 108 -9.16 11.89 12.06
C GLN A 108 -8.76 13.36 11.99
N ASP A 109 -7.48 13.63 11.73
CA ASP A 109 -6.92 14.97 11.76
C ASP A 109 -7.07 15.66 10.42
N THR A 110 -6.84 14.95 9.31
CA THR A 110 -6.85 15.57 7.98
C THR A 110 -8.20 15.45 7.30
N PHE A 111 -8.73 14.22 7.16
CA PHE A 111 -9.96 13.98 6.41
C PHE A 111 -11.21 14.54 7.12
N VAL A 112 -11.34 14.30 8.42
CA VAL A 112 -12.47 14.85 9.18
C VAL A 112 -12.33 16.38 9.26
N GLN A 113 -11.22 16.95 9.71
CA GLN A 113 -11.20 18.39 9.97
C GLN A 113 -11.26 19.28 8.71
N ASN A 114 -10.76 18.82 7.57
CA ASN A 114 -10.63 19.67 6.37
C ASN A 114 -11.71 19.44 5.30
N MET A 115 -12.51 18.37 5.39
CA MET A 115 -13.61 18.16 4.44
C MET A 115 -14.89 18.89 4.84
N LEU A 116 -15.52 19.52 3.85
CA LEU A 116 -16.91 19.98 3.95
C LEU A 116 -17.84 18.79 4.21
N ALA A 117 -18.91 19.03 4.97
CA ALA A 117 -19.86 17.98 5.35
C ALA A 117 -20.39 17.20 4.14
N ASP A 118 -20.75 17.89 3.04
CA ASP A 118 -21.26 17.25 1.82
C ASP A 118 -20.25 16.31 1.16
N GLU A 119 -18.96 16.67 1.10
CA GLU A 119 -17.92 15.81 0.54
C GLU A 119 -17.60 14.62 1.46
N ARG A 120 -17.75 14.82 2.78
CA ARG A 120 -17.56 13.76 3.77
C ARG A 120 -18.63 12.66 3.65
N TYR A 121 -19.86 13.02 3.26
CA TYR A 121 -20.96 12.07 3.01
C TYR A 121 -21.06 11.60 1.55
N SER A 122 -20.37 12.26 0.62
CA SER A 122 -20.20 11.80 -0.75
C SER A 122 -19.49 10.44 -0.82
N ASN A 123 -19.64 9.74 -1.95
CA ASN A 123 -18.94 8.49 -2.25
C ASN A 123 -17.42 8.69 -2.52
N SER A 124 -16.93 9.94 -2.41
CA SER A 124 -15.51 10.28 -2.46
C SER A 124 -14.73 9.53 -1.38
N TYR A 125 -13.54 9.03 -1.76
CA TYR A 125 -12.59 8.35 -0.88
C TYR A 125 -13.16 7.12 -0.15
N HIS A 126 -14.00 6.35 -0.85
CA HIS A 126 -14.69 5.18 -0.29
C HIS A 126 -13.73 4.11 0.23
N GLN A 127 -12.59 3.89 -0.43
CA GLN A 127 -11.65 2.86 -0.04
C GLN A 127 -10.96 3.21 1.27
N PHE A 128 -10.64 4.49 1.47
CA PHE A 128 -10.08 5.00 2.70
C PHE A 128 -11.07 4.90 3.86
N LYS A 129 -12.33 5.30 3.66
CA LYS A 129 -13.40 5.12 4.67
C LYS A 129 -13.55 3.64 5.07
N LYS A 130 -13.57 2.75 4.08
CA LYS A 130 -13.68 1.30 4.30
C LYS A 130 -12.47 0.75 5.06
N LEU A 131 -11.26 1.18 4.70
CA LEU A 131 -10.04 0.76 5.39
C LEU A 131 -10.02 1.23 6.84
N TYR A 132 -10.39 2.50 7.08
CA TYR A 132 -10.48 3.05 8.43
C TYR A 132 -11.46 2.28 9.31
N GLN A 133 -12.67 1.99 8.81
CA GLN A 133 -13.66 1.22 9.55
C GLN A 133 -13.17 -0.19 9.90
N ARG A 134 -12.41 -0.82 9.01
CA ARG A 134 -11.79 -2.12 9.27
C ARG A 134 -10.71 -2.01 10.34
N MET A 135 -9.80 -1.05 10.20
CA MET A 135 -8.71 -0.81 11.15
C MET A 135 -9.18 -0.43 12.55
N LYS A 136 -10.35 0.21 12.69
CA LYS A 136 -10.91 0.57 14.00
C LYS A 136 -11.56 -0.62 14.73
N ARG A 137 -11.99 -1.65 14.00
CA ARG A 137 -12.63 -2.85 14.56
C ARG A 137 -11.61 -3.93 14.95
N ASP A 138 -10.51 -4.02 14.21
CA ASP A 138 -9.34 -4.86 14.49
C ASP A 138 -8.42 -4.21 15.52
#